data_AF-A0A349D7X5-F1
#
_entry.id   AF-A0A349D7X5-F1
#
_cell.length_a   1.000
_cell.length_b   1.000
_cell.length_c   1.000
_cell.angle_alpha   90.00
_cell.angle_beta   90.00
_cell.angle_gamma   90.00
#
_symmetry.space_group_name_H-M   'P 1'
#
loop_
_entity.id
_entity.type
_entity.pdbx_description
1 polymer ?
#
loop_
_entity_poly.entity_id
_entity_poly.type
_entity_poly.pdbx_seq_one_letter_code
_entity_poly.pdbx_strand_id
1 'polypeptide(L)'
;MEFLRFILYPFSILYGLLTAFRNFLFDLGILPSTSFKLPVISVGNLSVGGTGKSPMVMYLLELLKDDHNISSLSRGYGRSGTGFYLADDNATARTLGDEPLQIHRRFPKLPIAVDANRRRGIRRLMKKFPELGGVILDDAFQHRYVMPGVSILLTSYDKLYINDYVLPTGSLREFKSGAKRADIIIVTKAPRLL
;
A
#
# COMPACT_ATOMS: atom_id res chain seq x y z
N MET A 1 1.47 21.01 -22.45
CA MET A 1 1.15 19.80 -21.64
C MET A 1 0.35 18.78 -22.45
N GLU A 2 -0.68 19.17 -23.21
CA GLU A 2 -1.51 18.22 -23.97
C GLU A 2 -0.77 17.49 -25.09
N PHE A 3 0.10 18.17 -25.83
CA PHE A 3 0.91 17.55 -26.89
C PHE A 3 1.81 16.42 -26.36
N LEU A 4 2.42 16.61 -25.18
CA LEU A 4 3.24 15.57 -24.55
C LEU A 4 2.38 14.38 -24.10
N ARG A 5 1.17 14.63 -23.58
CA ARG A 5 0.21 13.57 -23.24
C ARG A 5 -0.20 12.75 -24.47
N PHE A 6 -0.41 13.41 -25.61
CA PHE A 6 -0.76 12.73 -26.85
C PHE A 6 0.34 11.77 -27.31
N ILE A 7 1.60 12.21 -27.27
CA ILE A 7 2.76 11.37 -27.61
C ILE A 7 2.94 10.20 -26.63
N LEU A 8 2.67 10.42 -25.34
CA LEU A 8 2.81 9.41 -24.28
C LEU A 8 1.63 8.44 -24.19
N TYR A 9 0.52 8.73 -24.86
CA TYR A 9 -0.70 7.93 -24.78
C TYR A 9 -0.54 6.48 -25.27
N PRO A 10 0.12 6.20 -26.42
CA PRO A 10 0.37 4.81 -26.85
C PRO A 10 1.17 4.01 -25.83
N PHE A 11 2.18 4.62 -25.20
CA PHE A 11 2.97 3.98 -24.13
C PHE A 11 2.12 3.68 -22.89
N SER A 12 1.10 4.50 -22.65
CA SER A 12 0.19 4.32 -21.51
C SER A 12 -0.78 3.16 -21.73
N ILE A 13 -1.21 2.97 -22.98
CA ILE A 13 -1.97 1.78 -23.37
C ILE A 13 -1.12 0.53 -23.16
N LEU A 14 0.13 0.52 -23.66
CA LEU A 14 1.02 -0.63 -23.51
C LEU A 14 1.28 -0.97 -22.05
N TYR A 15 1.63 0.03 -21.22
CA TYR A 15 1.82 -0.17 -19.78
C TYR A 15 0.53 -0.65 -19.10
N GLY A 16 -0.61 -0.07 -19.47
CA GLY A 16 -1.92 -0.51 -19.02
C GLY A 16 -2.21 -1.97 -19.36
N LEU A 17 -1.93 -2.40 -20.60
CA LEU A 17 -2.14 -3.79 -21.03
C LEU A 17 -1.24 -4.77 -20.25
N LEU A 18 0.02 -4.43 -20.01
CA LEU A 18 0.93 -5.26 -19.20
C LEU A 18 0.41 -5.43 -17.77
N THR A 19 -0.04 -4.34 -17.15
CA THR A 19 -0.60 -4.39 -15.78
C THR A 19 -1.95 -5.11 -15.74
N ALA A 20 -2.80 -4.93 -16.76
CA ALA A 20 -4.07 -5.64 -16.92
C ALA A 20 -3.85 -7.15 -17.08
N PHE A 21 -2.91 -7.56 -17.93
CA PHE A 21 -2.55 -8.96 -18.13
C PHE A 21 -2.05 -9.59 -16.84
N ARG A 22 -1.13 -8.93 -16.13
CA ARG A 22 -0.69 -9.39 -14.80
C ARG A 22 -1.87 -9.54 -13.83
N ASN A 23 -2.77 -8.57 -13.79
CA ASN A 23 -3.94 -8.62 -12.91
C ASN A 23 -4.88 -9.77 -13.28
N PHE A 24 -5.10 -9.99 -14.58
CA PHE A 24 -5.89 -11.11 -15.08
C PHE A 24 -5.31 -12.47 -14.66
N LEU A 25 -3.98 -12.63 -14.68
CA LEU A 25 -3.34 -13.85 -14.17
C LEU A 25 -3.57 -14.08 -12.66
N PHE A 26 -3.70 -13.02 -11.86
CA PHE A 26 -4.11 -13.16 -10.46
C PHE A 26 -5.60 -13.49 -10.33
N ASP A 27 -6.45 -12.88 -11.16
CA ASP A 27 -7.90 -13.14 -11.16
C ASP A 27 -8.21 -14.60 -11.53
N LEU A 28 -7.44 -15.19 -12.45
CA LEU A 28 -7.51 -16.61 -12.81
C LEU A 28 -6.85 -17.56 -11.80
N GLY A 29 -6.16 -17.04 -10.77
CA GLY A 29 -5.43 -17.86 -9.80
C GLY A 29 -4.13 -18.50 -10.32
N ILE A 30 -3.67 -18.14 -11.53
CA ILE A 30 -2.39 -18.59 -12.09
C ILE A 30 -1.23 -18.03 -11.26
N LEU A 31 -1.30 -16.74 -10.89
CA LEU A 31 -0.35 -16.15 -9.96
C LEU A 31 -0.81 -16.38 -8.52
N PRO A 32 0.09 -16.80 -7.61
CA PRO A 32 -0.31 -17.19 -6.27
C PRO A 32 -0.64 -15.96 -5.42
N SER A 33 -1.77 -16.02 -4.70
CA SER A 33 -2.09 -15.11 -3.61
C SER A 33 -2.15 -15.88 -2.29
N THR A 34 -1.65 -15.29 -1.21
CA THR A 34 -1.61 -15.92 0.11
C THR A 34 -2.50 -15.15 1.08
N SER A 35 -3.48 -15.84 1.68
CA SER A 35 -4.17 -15.38 2.87
C SER A 35 -3.44 -15.78 4.14
N PHE A 36 -3.73 -15.07 5.22
CA PHE A 36 -3.17 -15.32 6.55
C PHE A 36 -4.29 -15.57 7.55
N LYS A 37 -3.98 -16.27 8.64
CA LYS A 37 -4.95 -16.56 9.70
C LYS A 37 -5.34 -15.32 10.51
N LEU A 38 -4.48 -14.30 10.52
CA LEU A 38 -4.76 -13.01 11.16
C LEU A 38 -5.38 -12.02 10.17
N PRO A 39 -6.21 -11.08 10.64
CA PRO A 39 -6.70 -9.95 9.88
C PRO A 39 -5.58 -9.13 9.22
N VAL A 40 -5.66 -8.96 7.90
CA VAL A 40 -4.75 -8.10 7.13
C VAL A 40 -5.55 -6.98 6.48
N ILE A 41 -5.22 -5.73 6.80
CA ILE A 41 -5.81 -4.54 6.18
C ILE A 41 -4.80 -3.97 5.18
N SER A 42 -5.17 -3.87 3.91
CA SER A 42 -4.35 -3.22 2.89
C SER A 42 -4.76 -1.77 2.74
N VAL A 43 -3.79 -0.86 2.82
CA VAL A 43 -3.98 0.55 2.44
C VAL A 43 -3.14 0.82 1.20
N GLY A 44 -3.73 1.47 0.21
CA GLY A 44 -2.99 1.93 -0.95
C GLY A 44 -3.79 2.83 -1.85
N ASN A 45 -3.24 3.11 -3.02
CA ASN A 45 -3.86 3.97 -4.03
C ASN A 45 -3.56 3.45 -5.44
N LEU A 46 -4.32 3.92 -6.42
CA LEU A 46 -4.05 3.62 -7.83
C LEU A 46 -2.96 4.52 -8.41
N SER A 47 -2.77 5.72 -7.89
CA SER A 47 -1.85 6.71 -8.47
C SER A 47 -0.41 6.64 -7.93
N VAL A 48 0.55 7.20 -8.67
CA VAL A 48 1.82 7.66 -8.12
C VAL A 48 1.62 9.06 -7.55
N GLY A 49 2.05 9.27 -6.31
CA GLY A 49 1.89 10.53 -5.60
C GLY A 49 1.22 10.39 -4.23
N GLY A 50 1.16 11.51 -3.51
CA GLY A 50 0.66 11.57 -2.13
C GLY A 50 -0.85 11.62 -2.04
N THR A 51 -1.48 10.46 -1.80
CA THR A 51 -2.92 10.28 -1.58
C THR A 51 -3.33 10.21 -0.10
N GLY A 52 -2.40 10.49 0.82
CA GLY A 52 -2.66 10.43 2.26
C GLY A 52 -2.54 9.03 2.88
N LYS A 53 -1.78 8.12 2.26
CA LYS A 53 -1.54 6.75 2.76
C LYS A 53 -0.95 6.71 4.16
N SER A 54 0.17 7.38 4.38
CA SER A 54 0.86 7.38 5.67
C SER A 54 -0.03 7.97 6.79
N PRO A 55 -0.75 9.10 6.60
CA PRO A 55 -1.80 9.54 7.53
C PRO A 55 -2.90 8.50 7.78
N MET A 56 -3.41 7.82 6.76
CA MET A 56 -4.44 6.79 6.91
C MET A 56 -3.92 5.58 7.70
N VAL A 57 -2.70 5.12 7.42
CA VAL A 57 -2.07 4.03 8.17
C VAL A 57 -1.91 4.41 9.63
N MET A 58 -1.41 5.63 9.92
CA MET A 58 -1.32 6.13 11.29
C MET A 58 -2.68 6.24 11.97
N TYR A 59 -3.72 6.68 11.25
CA TYR A 59 -5.09 6.73 11.77
C TYR A 59 -5.61 5.34 12.16
N LEU A 60 -5.43 4.34 11.29
CA LEU A 60 -5.83 2.96 11.59
C LEU A 60 -5.04 2.36 12.75
N LEU A 61 -3.74 2.64 12.84
CA LEU A 61 -2.92 2.22 13.98
C LEU A 61 -3.44 2.86 15.28
N GLU A 62 -3.71 4.16 15.28
CA GLU A 62 -4.25 4.86 16.45
C GLU A 62 -5.63 4.32 16.86
N LEU A 63 -6.49 4.04 15.88
CA LEU A 63 -7.85 3.54 16.11
C LEU A 63 -7.87 2.13 16.73
N LEU A 64 -6.91 1.27 16.38
CA LEU A 64 -6.97 -0.17 16.69
C LEU A 64 -5.97 -0.61 17.77
N LYS A 65 -4.99 0.22 18.13
CA LYS A 65 -3.88 -0.19 19.01
C LYS A 65 -4.29 -0.55 20.44
N ASP A 66 -5.41 -0.01 20.93
CA ASP A 66 -5.85 -0.21 22.31
C ASP A 66 -6.64 -1.52 22.49
N ASP A 67 -7.32 -1.97 21.43
CA ASP A 67 -8.14 -3.19 21.43
C ASP A 67 -7.41 -4.40 20.83
N HIS A 68 -6.38 -4.17 20.02
CA HIS A 68 -5.72 -5.22 19.24
C HIS A 68 -4.19 -5.05 19.18
N ASN A 69 -3.48 -6.17 19.30
CA ASN A 69 -2.04 -6.23 19.02
C ASN A 69 -1.80 -6.13 17.51
N ILE A 70 -1.60 -4.92 17.01
CA ILE A 70 -1.43 -4.65 15.58
C ILE A 70 0.01 -4.33 15.21
N SER A 71 0.35 -4.57 13.95
CA SER A 71 1.62 -4.19 13.35
C SER A 71 1.41 -3.47 12.03
N SER A 72 2.34 -2.61 11.63
CA SER A 72 2.40 -2.11 10.26
C SER A 72 3.53 -2.77 9.47
N LEU A 73 3.28 -3.05 8.20
CA LEU A 73 4.26 -3.58 7.26
C LEU A 73 4.29 -2.75 5.98
N SER A 74 5.41 -2.06 5.76
CA SER A 74 5.62 -1.18 4.61
C SER A 74 6.85 -1.59 3.81
N ARG A 75 7.07 -1.01 2.61
CA ARG A 75 8.02 -1.58 1.62
C ARG A 75 9.45 -1.29 2.05
N GLY A 76 9.62 -0.23 2.82
CA GLY A 76 10.90 0.42 3.06
C GLY A 76 11.46 1.01 1.78
N TYR A 77 10.69 1.86 1.10
CA TYR A 77 11.16 2.55 -0.10
C TYR A 77 12.35 3.46 0.26
N GLY A 78 13.41 3.46 -0.57
CA GLY A 78 14.60 4.30 -0.36
C GLY A 78 15.60 3.81 0.69
N ARG A 79 15.37 2.68 1.37
CA ARG A 79 16.29 2.16 2.40
C ARG A 79 17.51 1.44 1.79
N SER A 80 18.65 1.50 2.48
CA SER A 80 19.86 0.70 2.21
C SER A 80 19.74 -0.66 2.90
N GLY A 81 19.05 -1.60 2.27
CA GLY A 81 18.92 -2.97 2.78
C GLY A 81 17.85 -3.77 2.06
N THR A 82 18.00 -5.10 2.09
CA THR A 82 17.01 -6.03 1.54
C THR A 82 16.44 -6.92 2.64
N GLY A 83 15.37 -7.66 2.34
CA GLY A 83 14.78 -8.60 3.30
C GLY A 83 13.90 -7.93 4.36
N PHE A 84 13.56 -8.69 5.40
CA PHE A 84 12.74 -8.22 6.50
C PHE A 84 13.59 -7.48 7.53
N TYR A 85 13.12 -6.30 7.94
CA TYR A 85 13.68 -5.54 9.04
C TYR A 85 12.55 -5.07 9.96
N LEU A 86 12.69 -5.33 11.26
CA LEU A 86 11.80 -4.80 12.28
C LEU A 86 12.47 -3.57 12.87
N ALA A 87 11.72 -2.48 13.01
CA ALA A 87 12.21 -1.27 13.65
C ALA A 87 12.68 -1.55 15.09
N ASP A 88 13.77 -0.88 15.46
CA ASP A 88 14.39 -0.87 16.77
C ASP A 88 14.78 0.58 17.12
N ASP A 89 15.29 0.83 18.32
CA ASP A 89 15.62 2.19 18.77
C ASP A 89 16.73 2.86 17.93
N ASN A 90 17.51 2.09 17.18
CA ASN A 90 18.57 2.56 16.29
C ASN A 90 18.08 2.70 14.84
N ALA A 91 16.77 2.56 14.62
CA ALA A 91 16.11 2.76 13.34
C ALA A 91 16.46 4.12 12.71
N THR A 92 16.87 4.10 11.45
CA THR A 92 17.13 5.31 10.66
C THR A 92 16.35 5.27 9.34
N ALA A 93 16.30 6.41 8.64
CA ALA A 93 15.72 6.48 7.30
C ALA A 93 16.45 5.55 6.32
N ARG A 94 17.76 5.33 6.54
CA ARG A 94 18.54 4.36 5.76
C ARG A 94 18.14 2.92 6.02
N THR A 95 17.68 2.55 7.23
CA THR A 95 17.30 1.15 7.53
C THR A 95 15.82 0.85 7.30
N LEU A 96 14.93 1.82 7.53
CA LEU A 96 13.47 1.67 7.39
C LEU A 96 12.87 2.39 6.19
N GLY A 97 13.49 3.46 5.71
CA GLY A 97 12.84 4.48 4.89
C GLY A 97 12.18 5.58 5.75
N ASP A 98 11.83 6.70 5.11
CA ASP A 98 11.34 7.88 5.81
C ASP A 98 9.94 7.68 6.43
N GLU A 99 8.97 7.21 5.63
CA GLU A 99 7.59 6.99 6.11
C GLU A 99 7.50 5.94 7.23
N PRO A 100 8.17 4.77 7.14
CA PRO A 100 8.06 3.75 8.19
C PRO A 100 8.77 4.18 9.48
N LEU A 101 9.86 4.97 9.36
CA LEU A 101 10.51 5.57 10.50
C LEU A 101 9.60 6.59 11.21
N GLN A 102 8.86 7.41 10.45
CA GLN A 102 7.89 8.35 11.02
C GLN A 102 6.81 7.62 11.82
N ILE A 103 6.28 6.52 11.27
CA ILE A 103 5.29 5.68 11.96
C ILE A 103 5.91 5.09 13.24
N HIS A 104 7.11 4.52 13.16
CA HIS A 104 7.79 3.96 14.32
C HIS A 104 8.01 4.96 15.46
N ARG A 105 8.44 6.19 15.13
CA ARG A 105 8.62 7.27 16.12
C ARG A 105 7.32 7.68 16.79
N ARG A 106 6.20 7.66 16.06
CA ARG A 106 4.87 7.98 16.61
C ARG A 106 4.32 6.85 17.48
N PHE A 107 4.62 5.60 17.12
CA PHE A 107 4.11 4.40 17.78
C PHE A 107 5.27 3.51 18.28
N PRO A 108 6.06 3.96 19.27
CA PRO A 108 7.28 3.24 19.70
C PRO A 108 6.99 1.86 20.29
N LYS A 109 5.76 1.64 20.78
CA LYS A 109 5.33 0.35 21.35
C LYS A 109 4.79 -0.64 20.32
N LEU A 110 4.51 -0.21 19.08
CA LEU A 110 3.94 -1.09 18.06
C LEU A 110 5.05 -1.71 17.20
N PRO A 111 4.92 -2.99 16.81
CA PRO A 111 5.84 -3.60 15.85
C PRO A 111 5.69 -2.93 14.47
N ILE A 112 6.72 -2.19 14.04
CA ILE A 112 6.77 -1.58 12.71
C ILE A 112 7.84 -2.30 11.90
N ALA A 113 7.46 -2.88 10.76
CA ALA A 113 8.38 -3.67 9.94
C ALA A 113 8.39 -3.22 8.47
N VAL A 114 9.50 -3.55 7.80
CA VAL A 114 9.65 -3.38 6.36
C VAL A 114 10.08 -4.67 5.68
N ASP A 115 9.44 -4.98 4.56
CA ASP A 115 9.85 -6.07 3.67
C ASP A 115 9.22 -5.92 2.28
N ALA A 116 10.05 -5.87 1.22
CA ALA A 116 9.56 -5.85 -0.16
C ALA A 116 8.69 -7.08 -0.52
N ASN A 117 8.91 -8.22 0.14
CA ASN A 117 8.04 -9.38 0.05
C ASN A 117 7.07 -9.38 1.24
N ARG A 118 5.85 -8.87 1.01
CA ARG A 118 4.82 -8.77 2.07
C ARG A 118 4.48 -10.10 2.70
N ARG A 119 4.39 -11.15 1.88
CA ARG A 119 4.09 -12.49 2.37
C ARG A 119 5.15 -12.97 3.36
N ARG A 120 6.42 -12.72 3.09
CA ARG A 120 7.52 -13.05 4.01
C ARG A 120 7.47 -12.16 5.26
N GLY A 121 7.22 -10.86 5.08
CA GLY A 121 7.12 -9.93 6.20
C GLY A 121 6.02 -10.30 7.19
N ILE A 122 4.81 -10.61 6.71
CA ILE A 122 3.70 -11.06 7.55
C ILE A 122 4.07 -12.37 8.28
N ARG A 123 4.64 -13.36 7.58
CA ARG A 123 5.10 -14.61 8.23
C ARG A 123 6.12 -14.36 9.33
N ARG A 124 7.05 -13.42 9.13
CA ARG A 124 8.06 -13.07 10.14
C ARG A 124 7.46 -12.35 11.34
N LEU A 125 6.49 -11.45 11.11
CA LEU A 125 5.73 -10.82 12.19
C LEU A 125 4.96 -11.85 13.02
N MET A 126 4.20 -12.74 12.36
CA MET A 126 3.47 -13.83 13.01
C MET A 126 4.38 -14.74 13.84
N LYS A 127 5.58 -15.03 13.34
CA LYS A 127 6.55 -15.87 14.07
C LYS A 127 7.13 -15.16 15.29
N LYS A 128 7.35 -13.84 15.20
CA LYS A 128 8.00 -13.05 16.25
C LYS A 128 7.03 -12.60 17.34
N PHE A 129 5.77 -12.39 16.98
CA PHE A 129 4.69 -11.94 17.87
C PHE A 129 3.51 -12.92 17.75
N PRO A 130 3.51 -14.04 18.50
CA PRO A 130 2.44 -15.03 18.46
C PRO A 130 1.05 -14.49 18.79
N GLU A 131 0.99 -13.43 19.61
CA GLU A 131 -0.21 -12.71 20.04
C GLU A 131 -0.67 -11.61 19.07
N LEU A 132 -0.05 -11.50 17.88
CA LEU A 132 -0.38 -10.49 16.88
C LEU A 132 -1.81 -10.68 16.36
N GLY A 133 -2.66 -9.71 16.65
CA GLY A 133 -4.07 -9.66 16.26
C GLY A 133 -4.33 -9.09 14.87
N GLY A 134 -3.38 -8.38 14.25
CA GLY A 134 -3.58 -7.83 12.90
C GLY A 134 -2.36 -7.18 12.26
N VAL A 135 -2.37 -7.06 10.93
CA VAL A 135 -1.33 -6.35 10.16
C VAL A 135 -1.95 -5.35 9.20
N ILE A 136 -1.46 -4.11 9.25
CA ILE A 136 -1.80 -3.04 8.30
C ILE A 136 -0.68 -2.95 7.27
N LEU A 137 -1.00 -3.17 6.01
CA LEU A 137 -0.06 -3.05 4.90
C LEU A 137 -0.08 -1.65 4.33
N ASP A 138 1.08 -1.01 4.31
CA ASP A 138 1.27 0.29 3.67
C ASP A 138 1.70 0.12 2.20
N ASP A 139 1.06 0.89 1.34
CA ASP A 139 1.16 0.89 -0.13
C ASP A 139 1.08 -0.50 -0.77
N ALA A 140 0.07 -1.29 -0.42
CA ALA A 140 -0.04 -2.69 -0.82
C ALA A 140 -1.17 -3.01 -1.82
N PHE A 141 -1.87 -2.01 -2.36
CA PHE A 141 -3.00 -2.24 -3.29
C PHE A 141 -2.61 -3.01 -4.55
N GLN A 142 -1.40 -2.79 -5.10
CA GLN A 142 -0.86 -3.55 -6.24
C GLN A 142 -0.19 -4.87 -5.83
N HIS A 143 0.02 -5.10 -4.53
CA HIS A 143 0.71 -6.27 -3.98
C HIS A 143 -0.24 -7.47 -3.85
N ARG A 144 -0.81 -7.90 -4.97
CA ARG A 144 -1.80 -8.99 -5.08
C ARG A 144 -1.32 -10.37 -4.63
N TYR A 145 -0.04 -10.54 -4.33
CA TYR A 145 0.50 -11.76 -3.71
C TYR A 145 0.01 -11.95 -2.27
N VAL A 146 -0.49 -10.90 -1.61
CA VAL A 146 -1.21 -11.03 -0.35
C VAL A 146 -2.69 -10.80 -0.61
N MET A 147 -3.54 -11.68 -0.08
CA MET A 147 -4.98 -11.50 -0.06
C MET A 147 -5.35 -10.84 1.28
N PRO A 148 -5.61 -9.53 1.32
CA PRO A 148 -6.05 -8.87 2.53
C PRO A 148 -7.48 -9.29 2.89
N GLY A 149 -7.84 -9.19 4.16
CA GLY A 149 -9.24 -9.32 4.59
C GLY A 149 -10.07 -8.06 4.31
N VAL A 150 -9.41 -6.89 4.32
CA VAL A 150 -10.01 -5.61 3.92
C VAL A 150 -9.00 -4.80 3.10
N SER A 151 -9.44 -4.27 1.96
CA SER A 151 -8.65 -3.47 1.02
C SER A 151 -9.21 -2.05 0.93
N ILE A 152 -8.45 -1.09 1.43
CA ILE A 152 -8.80 0.34 1.44
C ILE A 152 -8.03 1.04 0.31
N LEU A 153 -8.78 1.65 -0.59
CA LEU A 153 -8.25 2.46 -1.67
C LEU A 153 -8.40 3.96 -1.37
N LEU A 154 -7.29 4.68 -1.44
CA LEU A 154 -7.26 6.12 -1.27
C LEU A 154 -7.23 6.85 -2.61
N THR A 155 -7.96 7.94 -2.69
CA THR A 155 -7.91 8.90 -3.79
C THR A 155 -7.99 10.32 -3.25
N SER A 156 -7.19 11.24 -3.76
CA SER A 156 -7.28 12.64 -3.31
C SER A 156 -8.46 13.34 -3.99
N TYR A 157 -9.13 14.25 -3.27
CA TYR A 157 -10.26 15.04 -3.78
C TYR A 157 -9.91 15.85 -5.04
N ASP A 158 -8.76 16.51 -5.03
CA ASP A 158 -8.24 17.32 -6.14
C ASP A 158 -7.82 16.48 -7.36
N LYS A 159 -7.56 15.18 -7.16
CA LYS A 159 -7.02 14.29 -8.19
C LYS A 159 -7.64 12.91 -8.09
N LEU A 160 -8.94 12.84 -8.39
CA LEU A 160 -9.69 11.60 -8.39
C LEU A 160 -9.14 10.59 -9.40
N TYR A 161 -8.97 9.33 -9.00
CA TYR A 161 -8.49 8.27 -9.89
C TYR A 161 -9.38 8.07 -11.12
N ILE A 162 -10.68 8.35 -11.00
CA ILE A 162 -11.64 8.24 -12.11
C ILE A 162 -11.38 9.24 -13.23
N ASN A 163 -10.67 10.33 -12.94
CA ASN A 163 -10.37 11.41 -13.89
C ASN A 163 -8.92 11.38 -14.41
N ASP A 164 -8.12 10.38 -14.00
CA ASP A 164 -6.71 10.28 -14.35
C ASP A 164 -6.45 9.22 -15.43
N TYR A 165 -5.23 9.16 -15.96
CA TYR A 165 -4.79 8.20 -16.95
C TYR A 165 -3.68 7.30 -16.40
N VAL A 166 -3.49 6.16 -17.05
CA VAL A 166 -2.38 5.27 -16.75
C VAL A 166 -1.05 5.93 -17.10
N LEU A 167 0.00 5.62 -16.34
CA LEU A 167 1.37 6.01 -16.62
C LEU A 167 1.79 5.60 -18.05
N PRO A 168 2.59 6.41 -18.76
CA PRO A 168 3.14 7.71 -18.35
C PRO A 168 2.25 8.94 -18.64
N THR A 169 1.07 8.80 -19.26
CA THR A 169 0.19 9.95 -19.60
C THR A 169 -0.41 10.61 -18.36
N GLY A 170 -0.82 9.80 -17.40
CA GLY A 170 -1.33 10.26 -16.11
C GLY A 170 -0.50 9.70 -14.97
N SER A 171 -1.10 9.57 -13.78
CA SER A 171 -0.41 9.00 -12.62
C SER A 171 -0.87 7.61 -12.20
N LEU A 172 -1.85 6.99 -12.85
CA LEU A 172 -2.33 5.68 -12.44
C LEU A 172 -1.29 4.57 -12.75
N ARG A 173 -1.04 3.71 -11.76
CA ARG A 173 -0.17 2.53 -11.81
C ARG A 173 -0.82 1.33 -12.50
N GLU A 174 -2.13 1.38 -12.72
CA GLU A 174 -2.94 0.39 -13.42
C GLU A 174 -4.27 1.04 -13.85
N PHE A 175 -5.07 0.37 -14.67
CA PHE A 175 -6.37 0.92 -15.07
C PHE A 175 -7.32 1.14 -13.88
N LYS A 176 -8.26 2.10 -14.06
CA LYS A 176 -9.30 2.46 -13.09
C LYS A 176 -10.13 1.26 -12.61
N SER A 177 -10.29 0.25 -13.47
CA SER A 177 -10.95 -1.01 -13.14
C SER A 177 -10.33 -1.72 -11.94
N GLY A 178 -9.05 -1.47 -11.63
CA GLY A 178 -8.40 -1.99 -10.43
C GLY A 178 -9.06 -1.54 -9.13
N ALA A 179 -9.80 -0.43 -9.12
CA ALA A 179 -10.57 0.04 -7.97
C ALA A 179 -11.66 -0.96 -7.54
N LYS A 180 -12.13 -1.84 -8.44
CA LYS A 180 -13.13 -2.87 -8.12
C LYS A 180 -12.66 -3.88 -7.05
N ARG A 181 -11.35 -3.92 -6.76
CA ARG A 181 -10.75 -4.77 -5.72
C ARG A 181 -10.72 -4.11 -4.34
N ALA A 182 -11.18 -2.87 -4.23
CA ALA A 182 -11.28 -2.18 -2.96
C ALA A 182 -12.61 -2.55 -2.29
N ASP A 183 -12.56 -2.85 -1.00
CA ASP A 183 -13.76 -2.98 -0.18
C ASP A 183 -14.25 -1.59 0.27
N ILE A 184 -13.32 -0.65 0.45
CA ILE A 184 -13.59 0.72 0.87
C ILE A 184 -12.79 1.69 0.01
N ILE A 185 -13.44 2.73 -0.51
CA ILE A 185 -12.78 3.85 -1.18
C ILE A 185 -12.90 5.10 -0.32
N ILE A 186 -11.77 5.72 0.02
CA ILE A 186 -11.72 6.94 0.83
C ILE A 186 -11.21 8.09 -0.03
N VAL A 187 -11.99 9.17 -0.07
CA VAL A 187 -11.58 10.43 -0.66
C VAL A 187 -10.82 11.25 0.39
N THR A 188 -9.53 11.46 0.17
CA THR A 188 -8.65 12.20 1.09
C THR A 188 -8.46 13.64 0.62
N LYS A 189 -7.88 14.48 1.49
CA LYS A 189 -7.67 15.92 1.21
C LYS A 189 -8.96 16.65 0.81
N ALA A 190 -10.10 16.20 1.34
CA ALA A 190 -11.37 16.87 1.11
C ALA A 190 -11.33 18.28 1.72
N PRO A 191 -11.92 19.28 1.05
CA PRO A 191 -12.05 20.61 1.62
C PRO A 191 -12.94 20.57 2.87
N ARG A 192 -12.78 21.56 3.75
CA ARG A 192 -13.56 21.64 5.00
C ARG A 192 -15.04 21.94 4.75
N LEU A 193 -15.33 22.55 3.60
CA LEU A 193 -16.66 22.82 3.07
C LEU A 193 -16.67 22.32 1.62
N LEU A 194 -17.69 21.54 1.26
CA LEU A 194 -17.91 21.03 -0.10
C LEU A 194 -18.57 22.09 -0.98
#